data_AF-A0A6P1BKA6-F1
#
_entry.id   AF-A0A6P1BKA6-F1
#
_cell.length_a   1.000
_cell.length_b   1.000
_cell.length_c   1.000
_cell.angle_alpha   90.00
_cell.angle_beta   90.00
_cell.angle_gamma   90.00
#
_symmetry.space_group_name_H-M   'P 1'
#
loop_
_entity.id
_entity.type
_entity.pdbx_description
1 polymer ?
#
loop_
_entity_poly.entity_id
_entity_poly.type
_entity_poly.pdbx_seq_one_letter_code
_entity_poly.pdbx_strand_id
1 'polypeptide(L)' 'MLIWARQIKAARCLVGWQQFELAVAAGVGIATIRRIERMTGAINAQFETVEKIRRALEGAGVQFIGEPSPGVCLRPK' A
#
# COMPACT_ATOMS: atom_id res chain seq x y z
N MET A 1 7.32 -7.44 8.18
CA MET A 1 7.13 -7.95 6.81
C MET A 1 7.60 -6.89 5.83
N LEU A 2 8.37 -7.26 4.80
CA LEU A 2 8.81 -6.33 3.76
C LEU A 2 7.65 -6.08 2.78
N ILE A 3 7.25 -4.82 2.61
CA ILE A 3 6.25 -4.41 1.62
C ILE A 3 6.94 -3.63 0.51
N TRP A 4 6.65 -4.02 -0.73
CA TRP A 4 7.24 -3.43 -1.91
C TRP A 4 6.31 -2.35 -2.47
N ALA A 5 6.87 -1.33 -3.11
CA ALA A 5 6.09 -0.24 -3.69
C ALA A 5 5.04 -0.73 -4.69
N ARG A 6 5.37 -1.75 -5.49
CA ARG A 6 4.44 -2.40 -6.41
C ARG A 6 3.23 -3.03 -5.71
N GLN A 7 3.39 -3.55 -4.49
CA GLN A 7 2.30 -4.15 -3.73
C GLN A 7 1.32 -3.08 -3.26
N ILE A 8 1.81 -1.91 -2.83
CA ILE A 8 0.95 -0.78 -2.47
C ILE A 8 0.14 -0.31 -3.68
N LYS A 9 0.81 -0.15 -4.83
CA LYS A 9 0.14 0.25 -6.08
C LYS A 9 -0.92 -0.76 -6.51
N ALA A 10 -0.59 -2.05 -6.47
CA ALA A 10 -1.51 -3.12 -6.81
C ALA A 10 -2.70 -3.18 -5.83
N ALA A 11 -2.44 -3.09 -4.52
CA ALA A 11 -3.48 -3.06 -3.49
C ALA A 11 -4.45 -1.90 -3.68
N ARG A 12 -3.94 -0.69 -3.95
CA ARG A 12 -4.76 0.48 -4.22
C ARG A 12 -5.66 0.26 -5.44
N CYS A 13 -5.10 -0.28 -6.53
CA CYS A 13 -5.88 -0.62 -7.72
C CYS A 13 -6.95 -1.69 -7.44
N LEU A 14 -6.65 -2.70 -6.62
CA LEU A 14 -7.59 -3.76 -6.26
C LEU A 14 -8.82 -3.23 -5.51
N VAL A 15 -8.65 -2.23 -4.63
CA VAL A 15 -9.76 -1.61 -3.90
C VAL A 15 -10.41 -0.45 -4.67
N GLY A 16 -9.97 -0.18 -5.91
CA GLY A 16 -10.55 0.86 -6.77
C GLY A 16 -10.20 2.29 -6.35
N TRP A 17 -9.19 2.50 -5.51
CA TRP A 17 -8.84 3.82 -5.00
C TRP A 17 -7.92 4.62 -5.94
N GLN A 18 -8.14 5.92 -5.99
CA GLN A 18 -7.21 6.92 -6.49
C GLN A 18 -6.11 7.18 -5.44
N GLN A 19 -4.99 7.78 -5.88
CA GLN A 19 -3.87 8.10 -4.98
C GLN A 19 -4.27 9.03 -3.83
N PHE A 20 -5.20 9.97 -4.09
CA PHE A 20 -5.72 10.88 -3.07
C PHE A 20 -6.54 10.13 -2.01
N GLU A 21 -7.36 9.17 -2.40
CA GLU A 21 -8.19 8.38 -1.47
C GLU A 21 -7.31 7.55 -0.53
N LEU A 22 -6.25 6.93 -1.06
CA LEU A 22 -5.26 6.24 -0.23
C LEU A 22 -4.55 7.21 0.73
N ALA A 23 -4.20 8.41 0.26
CA ALA A 23 -3.54 9.42 1.09
C ALA A 23 -4.43 9.83 2.28
N VAL A 24 -5.72 10.07 2.03
CA VAL A 24 -6.72 10.40 3.05
C VAL A 24 -6.91 9.23 4.01
N ALA A 25 -7.14 8.02 3.51
CA ALA A 25 -7.37 6.83 4.34
C ALA A 25 -6.17 6.49 5.23
N ALA A 26 -4.94 6.73 4.75
CA ALA A 26 -3.71 6.50 5.51
C ALA A 26 -3.29 7.69 6.39
N GLY A 27 -3.93 8.86 6.27
CA GLY A 27 -3.53 10.06 7.00
C GLY A 27 -2.12 10.54 6.65
N VAL A 28 -1.73 10.46 5.37
CA VAL A 28 -0.42 10.90 4.86
C VAL A 28 -0.59 11.86 3.69
N GLY A 29 0.43 12.67 3.39
CA GLY A 29 0.37 13.59 2.26
C GLY A 29 0.34 12.88 0.90
N ILE A 30 -0.40 13.43 -0.08
CA ILE A 30 -0.48 12.87 -1.45
C ILE A 30 0.89 12.75 -2.14
N ALA A 31 1.82 13.68 -1.85
CA ALA A 31 3.19 13.62 -2.34
C ALA A 31 3.93 12.36 -1.86
N THR A 32 3.65 11.89 -0.65
CA THR A 32 4.21 10.66 -0.07
C THR A 32 3.72 9.43 -0.84
N ILE A 33 2.41 9.33 -1.11
CA ILE A 33 1.85 8.23 -1.92
C ILE A 33 2.46 8.22 -3.32
N ARG A 34 2.49 9.37 -4.01
CA ARG A 34 3.10 9.50 -5.34
C ARG A 34 4.56 9.09 -5.37
N ARG A 35 5.34 9.49 -4.35
CA ARG A 35 6.75 9.11 -4.22
C ARG A 35 6.91 7.61 -4.03
N ILE A 36 6.12 7.01 -3.14
CA ILE A 36 6.15 5.56 -2.88
C ILE A 36 5.79 4.77 -4.13
N GLU A 37 4.70 5.10 -4.82
CA GLU A 37 4.26 4.35 -6.01
C GLU A 37 5.18 4.49 -7.24
N ARG A 38 6.08 5.47 -7.25
CA ARG A 38 7.13 5.62 -8.28
C ARG A 38 8.36 4.74 -8.00
N MET A 39 8.49 4.18 -6.80
CA MET A 39 9.60 3.28 -6.49
C MET A 39 9.38 1.90 -7.12
N THR A 40 10.48 1.26 -7.51
CA THR A 40 10.44 -0.06 -8.17
C THR A 40 10.77 -1.21 -7.21
N GLY A 41 11.40 -0.91 -6.07
CA GLY A 41 11.91 -1.89 -5.11
C GLY A 41 11.25 -1.80 -3.73
N ALA A 42 12.04 -2.16 -2.71
CA ALA A 42 11.68 -1.98 -1.31
C ALA A 42 11.39 -0.49 -1.02
N ILE A 43 10.40 -0.24 -0.17
CA ILE A 43 10.00 1.13 0.16
C ILE A 43 11.06 1.72 1.08
N ASN A 44 11.76 2.74 0.60
CA ASN A 44 12.63 3.56 1.44
C ASN A 44 11.82 4.76 1.98
N ALA A 45 11.07 4.50 3.04
CA ALA A 45 10.29 5.49 3.78
C ALA A 45 10.29 5.17 5.26
N GLN A 46 9.92 6.14 6.09
CA GLN A 46 9.76 5.95 7.53
C GLN A 46 8.75 4.82 7.79
N PHE A 47 9.13 3.90 8.68
CA PHE A 47 8.34 2.71 9.01
C PHE A 47 6.87 3.06 9.33
N GLU A 48 6.64 4.11 10.11
CA GLU A 48 5.31 4.59 10.47
C GLU A 48 4.44 4.97 9.26
N THR A 49 5.04 5.56 8.22
CA THR A 49 4.32 5.92 6.98
C THR A 49 3.88 4.66 6.24
N VAL A 50 4.78 3.68 6.12
CA VAL A 50 4.47 2.40 5.44
C VAL A 50 3.38 1.66 6.20
N GLU A 51 3.45 1.66 7.54
CA GLU A 51 2.48 1.01 8.40
C GLU A 51 1.09 1.65 8.32
N LYS A 52 1.00 2.99 8.29
CA LYS A 52 -0.25 3.72 8.07
C LYS A 52 -0.91 3.34 6.73
N ILE A 53 -0.13 3.29 5.65
CA ILE A 53 -0.62 2.92 4.32
C ILE A 53 -1.08 1.46 4.28
N ARG A 54 -0.29 0.55 4.88
CA ARG A 54 -0.63 -0.87 5.00
C ARG A 54 -1.97 -1.05 5.69
N ARG A 55 -2.16 -0.44 6.87
CA ARG A 55 -3.39 -0.55 7.66
C ARG A 55 -4.61 0.00 6.94
N ALA A 56 -4.47 1.12 6.22
CA ALA A 56 -5.56 1.69 5.43
C ALA A 56 -6.06 0.70 4.36
N LEU A 57 -5.13 0.07 3.63
CA LEU A 57 -5.45 -0.92 2.60
C LEU A 57 -6.02 -2.22 3.20
N GLU A 58 -5.46 -2.68 4.33
CA GLU A 58 -5.98 -3.85 5.04
C GLU A 58 -7.39 -3.63 5.59
N GLY A 59 -7.66 -2.42 6.08
CA GLY A 59 -8.99 -1.97 6.48
C GLY A 59 -9.99 -1.94 5.33
N ALA A 60 -9.52 -1.68 4.10
CA ALA A 60 -10.31 -1.76 2.88
C ALA A 60 -10.47 -3.19 2.32
N GLY A 61 -9.96 -4.20 3.03
CA GLY A 61 -10.10 -5.62 2.67
C GLY A 61 -8.91 -6.21 1.95
N VAL A 62 -7.81 -5.48 1.75
CA VAL A 62 -6.57 -6.04 1.18
C VAL A 62 -5.90 -6.97 2.19
N GLN A 63 -5.28 -8.03 1.68
CA GLN A 63 -4.29 -8.82 2.40
C GLN A 63 -2.97 -8.79 1.64
N PHE A 64 -1.89 -8.40 2.33
CA PHE A 64 -0.55 -8.45 1.75
C PHE A 64 0.06 -9.85 1.95
N ILE A 65 0.69 -10.36 0.90
CA ILE A 65 1.39 -11.64 0.89
C ILE A 65 2.89 -11.33 0.86
N GLY A 66 3.63 -11.89 1.82
CA GLY A 66 5.08 -11.74 1.94
C GLY A 66 5.86 -12.69 1.03
N GLU A 67 7.14 -12.90 1.35
CA GLU A 67 8.01 -13.85 0.65
C GLU A 67 7.53 -15.32 0.82
N PRO A 68 7.90 -16.23 -0.12
CA PRO A 68 8.78 -16.04 -1.28
C PRO A 68 8.10 -15.40 -2.50
N SER A 69 6.77 -15.30 -2.50
CA SER A 69 5.97 -14.76 -3.62
C SER A 69 5.19 -13.52 -3.19
N PRO A 70 5.84 -12.34 -3.19
CA PRO A 70 5.19 -11.11 -2.75
C PRO A 70 3.99 -10.77 -3.62
N GLY A 71 2.82 -10.62 -2.99
CA GLY A 71 1.55 -10.41 -3.68
C GLY A 71 0.55 -9.60 -2.85
N VAL A 72 -0.63 -9.38 -3.41
CA VAL A 72 -1.78 -8.76 -2.75
C VAL A 72 -3.07 -9.42 -3.23
N CYS A 73 -4.02 -9.63 -2.33
CA CYS A 73 -5.35 -10.14 -2.66
C CYS A 73 -6.44 -9.40 -1.87
N LEU A 74 -7.71 -9.56 -2.27
CA LEU A 74 -8.85 -9.11 -1.48
C LEU A 74 -9.32 -10.26 -0.59
N ARG A 75 -9.67 -9.96 0.67
CA ARG A 75 -10.33 -10.92 1.53
C ARG A 75 -11.70 -11.28 0.95
N PRO A 76 -12.09 -12.56 0.92
CA PRO A 76 -13.44 -12.95 0.57
C PRO A 76 -14.43 -12.31 1.56
N LYS A 77 -15.60 -11.91 1.06
CA LYS A 77 -16.70 -11.44 1.91
C LYS A 77 -17.25 -12.56 2.77
#